data_AF-A0AB38WNN2-F1
#
_entry.id   AF-A0AB38WNN2-F1
#
_cell.length_a   1.000
_cell.length_b   1.000
_cell.length_c   1.000
_cell.angle_alpha   90.00
_cell.angle_beta   90.00
_cell.angle_gamma   90.00
#
_symmetry.space_group_name_H-M   'P 1'
#
loop_
_entity.id
_entity.type
_entity.pdbx_description
1 polymer ?
#
loop_
_entity_poly.entity_id
_entity_poly.type
_entity_poly.pdbx_seq_one_letter_code
_entity_poly.pdbx_strand_id
1 'polypeptide(L)' 'MRSLLYEAATVILTRSLADSDLRTWGLKLKGRIGFKRAAVVVARKLAVIMHAMLRDDTPFVRVAKAAT' A
#
# COMPACT_ATOMS: atom_id res chain seq x y z
N MET A 1 1.23 -16.55 0.69
CA MET A 1 1.63 -15.19 0.22
C MET A 1 0.48 -14.19 0.12
N ARG A 2 -0.67 -14.53 -0.48
CA ARG A 2 -1.80 -13.59 -0.62
C ARG A 2 -2.42 -13.15 0.73
N SER A 3 -2.46 -14.04 1.72
CA SER A 3 -2.92 -13.76 3.08
C SER A 3 -2.06 -12.71 3.79
N LEU A 4 -0.74 -12.90 3.77
CA LEU A 4 0.22 -11.98 4.41
C LEU A 4 0.14 -10.57 3.86
N LEU A 5 0.02 -10.43 2.53
CA LEU A 5 -0.14 -9.11 1.90
C LEU A 5 -1.47 -8.45 2.26
N TYR A 6 -2.54 -9.23 2.45
CA TYR A 6 -3.83 -8.72 2.90
C TYR A 6 -3.79 -8.26 4.37
N GLU A 7 -3.11 -9.00 5.24
CA GLU A 7 -2.89 -8.61 6.63
C GLU A 7 -2.03 -7.35 6.71
N ALA A 8 -0.93 -7.28 5.96
CA ALA A 8 -0.11 -6.07 5.86
C ALA A 8 -0.93 -4.86 5.37
N ALA A 9 -1.74 -5.04 4.32
CA ALA A 9 -2.65 -4.00 3.84
C ALA A 9 -3.68 -3.57 4.91
N THR A 10 -4.20 -4.53 5.67
CA THR A 10 -5.11 -4.26 6.80
C THR A 10 -4.41 -3.41 7.86
N VAL A 11 -3.18 -3.77 8.25
CA VAL A 11 -2.38 -2.99 9.22
C VAL A 11 -2.09 -1.59 8.69
N ILE A 12 -1.72 -1.44 7.42
CA ILE A 12 -1.50 -0.14 6.77
C ILE A 12 -2.75 0.75 6.86
N LEU A 13 -3.94 0.18 6.66
CA LEU A 13 -5.20 0.92 6.65
C LEU A 13 -5.83 1.17 8.03
N THR A 14 -5.41 0.43 9.06
CA THR A 14 -6.09 0.45 10.38
C THR A 14 -5.18 0.84 11.54
N ARG A 15 -3.89 0.47 11.53
CA ARG A 15 -2.98 0.65 12.67
C ARG A 15 -1.76 1.50 12.36
N SER A 16 -1.37 1.64 11.08
CA SER A 16 -0.21 2.46 10.73
C SER A 16 -0.48 3.94 10.99
N LEU A 17 0.38 4.53 11.83
CA LEU A 17 0.46 5.97 12.07
C LEU A 17 1.36 6.69 11.05
N ALA A 18 2.16 5.93 10.29
CA ALA A 18 3.02 6.48 9.27
C ALA A 18 2.19 6.87 8.03
N ASP A 19 2.23 8.14 7.68
CA ASP A 19 1.64 8.62 6.45
C ASP A 19 2.47 8.18 5.24
N SER A 20 1.76 7.77 4.19
CA SER A 20 2.34 7.36 2.92
C SER A 20 1.29 7.47 1.83
N ASP A 21 1.73 7.67 0.60
CA ASP A 21 0.83 7.75 -0.56
C ASP A 21 0.03 6.47 -0.73
N LEU A 22 0.61 5.32 -0.41
CA LEU A 22 -0.09 4.03 -0.44
C LEU A 22 -1.23 4.00 0.60
N ARG A 23 -0.99 4.48 1.82
CA ARG A 23 -2.00 4.55 2.89
C ARG A 23 -3.09 5.55 2.53
N THR A 24 -2.70 6.77 2.13
CA THR A 24 -3.65 7.84 1.76
C THR A 24 -4.51 7.42 0.58
N TRP A 25 -3.92 6.83 -0.45
CA TRP A 25 -4.67 6.26 -1.57
C TRP A 25 -5.60 5.12 -1.13
N GLY A 26 -5.11 4.23 -0.27
CA GLY A 26 -5.90 3.11 0.27
C GLY A 26 -7.09 3.55 1.13
N LEU A 27 -6.95 4.61 1.92
CA LEU A 27 -8.04 5.19 2.71
C LEU A 27 -9.11 5.86 1.82
N LYS A 28 -8.70 6.59 0.78
CA LYS A 28 -9.64 7.10 -0.25
C LYS A 28 -10.40 5.96 -0.91
N LEU A 29 -9.71 4.85 -1.20
CA LEU A 29 -10.32 3.68 -1.80
C LEU A 29 -11.31 3.00 -0.84
N LYS A 30 -10.96 2.88 0.45
CA LYS A 30 -11.86 2.35 1.50
C LYS A 30 -13.20 3.09 1.52
N GLY A 31 -13.20 4.41 1.39
CA GLY A 31 -14.44 5.21 1.34
C GLY A 31 -15.30 4.95 0.09
N ARG A 32 -14.69 4.53 -1.03
CA ARG A 32 -15.39 4.32 -2.32
C ARG A 32 -15.91 2.90 -2.52
N ILE A 33 -15.14 1.88 -2.14
CA ILE A 33 -15.44 0.48 -2.47
C ILE A 33 -15.57 -0.43 -1.23
N GLY A 34 -15.49 0.15 -0.03
CA GLY A 34 -15.54 -0.59 1.23
C GLY A 34 -14.21 -1.26 1.61
N PHE A 35 -14.09 -1.62 2.88
CA PHE A 35 -12.83 -2.06 3.49
C PHE A 35 -12.24 -3.32 2.84
N LYS A 36 -13.01 -4.41 2.72
CA LYS A 36 -12.51 -5.70 2.21
C LYS A 36 -11.90 -5.56 0.81
N ARG A 37 -12.58 -4.84 -0.08
CA ARG A 37 -12.11 -4.61 -1.46
C ARG A 37 -10.90 -3.67 -1.48
N ALA A 38 -10.91 -2.61 -0.67
CA ALA A 38 -9.77 -1.71 -0.56
C ALA A 38 -8.50 -2.42 -0.06
N ALA A 39 -8.61 -3.27 0.97
CA ALA A 39 -7.49 -4.05 1.48
C ALA A 39 -6.88 -4.98 0.42
N VAL A 40 -7.71 -5.65 -0.40
CA VAL A 40 -7.22 -6.48 -1.52
C VAL A 40 -6.45 -5.65 -2.56
N VAL A 41 -6.97 -4.48 -2.91
CA VAL A 41 -6.34 -3.60 -3.90
C VAL A 41 -5.03 -3.00 -3.38
N VAL A 42 -5.00 -2.59 -2.11
CA VAL A 42 -3.78 -2.12 -1.43
C VAL A 42 -2.74 -3.24 -1.36
N ALA A 43 -3.14 -4.47 -1.02
CA ALA A 43 -2.25 -5.63 -1.00
C ALA A 43 -1.60 -5.88 -2.37
N ARG A 44 -2.38 -5.77 -3.46
CA ARG A 44 -1.86 -5.90 -4.83
C ARG A 44 -0.84 -4.81 -5.15
N LYS A 45 -1.16 -3.56 -4.83
CA LYS A 45 -0.25 -2.43 -5.07
C LYS A 45 1.03 -2.56 -4.24
N LEU A 46 0.92 -3.00 -2.99
CA LEU A 46 2.07 -3.27 -2.12
C LEU A 46 3.00 -4.35 -2.71
N ALA A 47 2.43 -5.45 -3.23
CA ALA A 47 3.21 -6.50 -3.88
C ALA A 47 4.01 -5.98 -5.09
N VAL A 48 3.39 -5.12 -5.91
CA VAL A 48 4.06 -4.50 -7.06
C VAL A 48 5.20 -3.59 -6.59
N ILE A 49 4.97 -2.77 -5.56
CA ILE A 49 6.00 -1.88 -5.02
C ILE A 49 7.18 -2.68 -4.46
N MET A 50 6.92 -3.71 -3.64
CA MET A 50 7.97 -4.57 -3.08
C MET A 50 8.77 -5.29 -4.18
N HIS A 51 8.10 -5.74 -5.24
CA HIS A 51 8.77 -6.36 -6.37
C HIS A 51 9.65 -5.37 -7.15
N ALA A 52 9.17 -4.14 -7.38
CA ALA A 52 9.96 -3.09 -8.01
C ALA A 52 11.18 -2.69 -7.16
N MET A 53 11.00 -2.52 -5.85
CA MET A 53 12.09 -2.26 -4.92
C MET A 53 13.17 -3.33 -4.97
N LEU A 54 12.77 -4.61 -5.00
CA LEU A 54 13.70 -5.74 -5.08
C LEU A 54 14.45 -5.76 -6.43
N ARG A 55 13.77 -5.43 -7.52
CA ARG A 55 14.36 -5.45 -8.86
C ARG A 55 15.32 -4.27 -9.09
N ASP A 56 14.94 -3.10 -8.61
CA ASP A 56 15.63 -1.84 -8.89
C ASP A 56 16.61 -1.45 -7.75
N ASP A 57 16.72 -2.29 -6.71
CA ASP A 57 17.50 -2.06 -5.47
C ASP A 57 17.21 -0.69 -4.81
N THR A 58 15.92 -0.31 -4.80
CA THR A 58 15.49 0.98 -4.26
C THR A 58 14.74 0.84 -2.94
N PRO A 59 14.90 1.77 -1.99
CA PRO A 59 14.14 1.76 -0.74
C PRO A 59 12.67 2.17 -0.95
N PHE A 60 11.81 1.80 0.00
CA PHE A 60 10.40 2.18 -0.04
C PHE A 60 10.23 3.70 0.09
N VAL A 61 9.64 4.31 -0.93
CA VAL A 61 9.34 5.75 -0.96
C VAL A 61 7.96 5.99 -0.36
N ARG A 62 7.90 6.70 0.78
CA ARG A 62 6.65 6.94 1.52
C ARG A 62 5.74 7.96 0.83
N VAL A 63 6.33 9.03 0.33
CA VAL A 63 5.67 10.07 -0.46
C VAL A 63 6.38 10.08 -1.79
N ALA A 64 5.67 9.85 -2.88
CA ALA A 64 6.21 9.84 -4.23
C ALA A 64 7.04 11.12 -4.41
N LYS A 65 8.32 10.93 -4.72
CA LYS A 65 9.21 12.05 -5.00
C LYS A 65 8.61 12.78 -6.20
N ALA A 66 8.29 14.06 -6.04
CA ALA A 66 7.80 14.87 -7.14
C ALA A 66 8.83 14.77 -8.28
N ALA A 67 8.39 14.29 -9.44
CA ALA A 67 9.23 14.28 -10.64
C ALA A 67 9.62 15.73 -10.92
N THR A 68 10.91 16.03 -10.82
CA THR A 68 11.52 17.31 -11.16
C THR A 68 11.92 17.26 -12.62
#